data_AF-A0A537QYZ5-F1
#
_entry.id   AF-A0A537QYZ5-F1
#
_cell.length_a   1.000
_cell.length_b   1.000
_cell.length_c   1.000
_cell.angle_alpha   90.00
_cell.angle_beta   90.00
_cell.angle_gamma   90.00
#
_symmetry.space_group_name_H-M   'P 1'
#
loop_
_entity.id
_entity.type
_entity.pdbx_description
1 polymer ?
#
loop_
_entity_poly.entity_id
_entity_poly.type
_entity_poly.pdbx_seq_one_letter_code
_entity_poly.pdbx_strand_id
1 'polypeptide(L)' 'MRPADRLFQIIQILRRTPKPITAGALAAELEISKRTVYRDIADLIGQRVPIKGEAGV' A
#
# COMPACT_ATOMS: atom_id res chain seq x y z
N MET A 1 -2.21 -3.92 15.42
CA MET A 1 -2.79 -4.36 14.12
C MET A 1 -2.06 -5.61 13.65
N ARG A 2 -2.77 -6.69 13.27
CA ARG A 2 -2.08 -7.87 12.75
C ARG A 2 -1.59 -7.59 11.31
N PRO A 3 -0.48 -8.18 10.87
CA PRO A 3 0.06 -7.93 9.53
C PRO A 3 -0.95 -8.19 8.39
N ALA A 4 -1.75 -9.25 8.51
CA ALA A 4 -2.76 -9.60 7.52
C ALA A 4 -3.86 -8.54 7.36
N ASP A 5 -4.30 -7.94 8.47
CA ASP A 5 -5.33 -6.89 8.46
C ASP A 5 -4.84 -5.66 7.69
N ARG A 6 -3.53 -5.35 7.79
CA ARG A 6 -2.90 -4.21 7.11
C ARG A 6 -2.81 -4.39 5.59
N LEU A 7 -2.37 -5.57 5.14
CA LEU A 7 -2.29 -5.86 3.70
C LEU A 7 -3.66 -5.75 3.05
N PHE A 8 -4.70 -6.23 3.74
CA PHE A 8 -6.07 -6.09 3.28
C PHE A 8 -6.51 -4.61 3.19
N GLN A 9 -6.20 -3.80 4.20
CA GLN A 9 -6.49 -2.36 4.17
C GLN A 9 -5.80 -1.64 3.00
N ILE A 10 -4.52 -1.92 2.75
CA ILE A 10 -3.79 -1.35 1.59
C ILE A 10 -4.53 -1.67 0.30
N ILE A 11 -4.95 -2.92 0.11
CA ILE A 11 -5.71 -3.33 -1.08
C ILE A 11 -7.04 -2.57 -1.19
N GLN A 12 -7.76 -2.37 -0.08
CA GLN A 12 -9.03 -1.61 -0.09
C GLN A 12 -8.82 -0.15 -0.45
N ILE A 13 -7.78 0.49 0.10
CA ILE A 13 -7.41 1.88 -0.21
C ILE A 13 -7.08 2.03 -1.70
N LEU A 14 -6.29 1.10 -2.25
CA LEU A 14 -5.94 1.11 -3.68
C LEU A 14 -7.15 0.86 -4.57
N ARG A 15 -8.07 -0.04 -4.19
CA ARG A 15 -9.26 -0.36 -5.00
C ARG A 15 -10.30 0.78 -5.04
N ARG A 16 -10.49 1.49 -3.93
CA ARG A 16 -11.47 2.58 -3.87
C ARG A 16 -10.96 3.89 -4.50
N THR A 17 -9.66 3.99 -4.77
CA THR A 17 -9.05 5.23 -5.27
C THR A 17 -8.80 5.14 -6.76
N PRO A 18 -9.46 5.98 -7.59
CA PRO A 18 -9.30 5.95 -9.04
C PRO A 18 -7.99 6.61 -9.53
N LYS A 19 -7.25 7.27 -8.62
CA LYS A 19 -6.00 7.97 -8.91
C LYS A 19 -4.83 7.29 -8.20
N PRO A 20 -3.60 7.43 -8.72
CA PRO A 20 -2.40 7.00 -8.01
C PRO A 20 -2.37 7.58 -6.59
N ILE A 21 -2.00 6.73 -5.62
CA ILE A 21 -1.77 7.14 -4.24
C ILE A 21 -0.27 7.00 -3.95
N THR A 22 0.31 8.08 -3.41
CA THR A 22 1.69 8.08 -2.97
C THR A 22 1.87 7.21 -1.72
N ALA A 23 3.05 6.62 -1.55
CA ALA A 23 3.38 5.88 -0.32
C ALA A 23 3.26 6.75 0.94
N GLY A 24 3.42 8.08 0.81
CA GLY A 24 3.22 9.03 1.91
C GLY A 24 1.77 9.17 2.35
N ALA A 25 0.84 9.20 1.41
CA ALA A 25 -0.59 9.26 1.72
C ALA A 25 -1.08 7.94 2.36
N LEU A 26 -0.65 6.79 1.83
CA LEU A 26 -0.89 5.48 2.46
C LEU A 26 -0.34 5.42 3.88
N ALA A 27 0.88 5.91 4.09
CA ALA A 27 1.54 5.94 5.40
C ALA A 27 0.76 6.80 6.41
N ALA A 28 0.29 7.97 5.99
CA ALA A 28 -0.50 8.86 6.83
C ALA A 28 -1.86 8.26 7.19
N GLU A 29 -2.56 7.66 6.21
CA GLU A 29 -3.87 7.06 6.44
C GLU A 29 -3.80 5.83 7.36
N LEU A 30 -2.75 5.02 7.21
CA LEU A 30 -2.56 3.80 7.99
C LEU A 30 -1.78 4.02 9.29
N GLU A 31 -1.37 5.27 9.57
CA GLU A 31 -0.54 5.65 10.73
C GLU A 31 0.76 4.83 10.86
N ILE A 32 1.44 4.63 9.74
CA ILE A 32 2.69 3.85 9.64
C ILE A 32 3.79 4.63 8.93
N SER A 33 5.02 4.11 8.97
CA SER A 33 6.13 4.69 8.20
C SER A 33 6.00 4.40 6.69
N LYS A 34 6.54 5.28 5.84
CA LYS A 34 6.69 5.03 4.40
C LYS A 34 7.47 3.73 4.12
N ARG A 35 8.47 3.40 4.94
CA ARG A 35 9.25 2.14 4.83
C ARG A 35 8.34 0.92 5.01
N THR A 36 7.42 0.98 5.97
CA THR A 36 6.41 -0.07 6.22
C THR A 36 5.52 -0.24 4.99
N VAL A 37 5.04 0.86 4.40
CA VAL A 37 4.24 0.83 3.17
C VAL A 37 5.02 0.16 2.03
N TYR A 38 6.26 0.56 1.78
CA TYR A 38 7.06 -0.05 0.71
C TYR A 38 7.29 -1.54 0.91
N ARG A 39 7.53 -1.98 2.15
CA ARG A 39 7.67 -3.41 2.46
C ARG A 39 6.36 -4.15 2.18
N ASP A 40 5.24 -3.63 2.66
CA ASP A 40 3.94 -4.29 2.47
C ASP A 40 3.54 -4.31 0.98
N ILE A 41 3.87 -3.26 0.22
CA ILE A 41 3.68 -3.25 -1.25
C ILE A 41 4.54 -4.32 -1.93
N ALA A 42 5.80 -4.47 -1.51
CA ALA A 42 6.67 -5.53 -2.01
C ALA A 42 6.12 -6.93 -1.68
N ASP A 43 5.59 -7.12 -0.47
CA ASP A 43 4.94 -8.38 -0.05
C ASP A 43 3.70 -8.68 -0.93
N LEU A 44 2.86 -7.68 -1.20
CA LEU A 44 1.69 -7.81 -2.07
C LEU A 44 2.07 -8.14 -3.52
N ILE A 45 3.12 -7.51 -4.06
CA ILE A 45 3.65 -7.83 -5.39
C ILE A 45 4.19 -9.27 -5.41
N GLY A 46 4.90 -9.70 -4.36
CA GLY A 46 5.36 -11.08 -4.19
C GLY A 46 4.22 -12.10 -4.17
N GLN A 47 3.05 -11.71 -3.65
CA GLN A 47 1.80 -12.49 -3.68
C GLN A 47 1.04 -12.39 -5.02
N ARG A 48 1.61 -11.73 -6.03
CA ARG A 48 1.02 -11.52 -7.36
C ARG A 48 -0.23 -10.64 -7.36
N VAL A 49 -0.38 -9.77 -6.38
CA VAL A 49 -1.44 -8.74 -6.43
C VAL A 49 -1.09 -7.74 -7.53
N PRO A 50 -2.00 -7.41 -8.46
CA PRO A 50 -1.72 -6.59 -9.64
C PRO A 50 -1.62 -5.09 -9.29
N ILE A 51 -0.64 -4.75 -8.45
CA ILE A 51 -0.34 -3.38 -8.04
C ILE A 51 0.69 -2.79 -9.02
N LYS A 52 0.38 -1.62 -9.56
CA LYS A 52 1.32 -0.81 -10.36
C LYS A 52 1.75 0.39 -9.53
N GLY A 53 3.02 0.75 -9.61
CA GLY A 53 3.57 1.93 -8.96
C GLY A 53 4.72 2.49 -9.79
N GLU A 54 4.90 3.79 -9.71
CA GLU A 54 5.97 4.52 -10.39
C GLU A 54 6.66 5.44 -9.39
N ALA A 55 7.99 5.52 -9.44
CA ALA A 55 8.76 6.35 -8.54
C ALA A 55 8.52 7.83 -8.87
N GLY A 56 8.06 8.61 -7.89
CA GLY A 56 7.83 10.05 -8.06
C GLY A 56 6.42 10.45 -8.47
N VAL A 57 5.49 9.50 -8.59
CA VAL A 57 4.04 9.74 -8.70
C VAL A 57 3.38 9.90 -7.33
#